data_AF-A0A4U0TNY0-F1
#
_entry.id   AF-A0A4U0TNY0-F1
#
_cell.length_a   1.000
_cell.length_b   1.000
_cell.length_c   1.000
_cell.angle_alpha   90.00
_cell.angle_beta   90.00
_cell.angle_gamma   90.00
#
_symmetry.space_group_name_H-M   'P 1'
#
loop_
_entity.id
_entity.type
_entity.pdbx_description
1 polymer ?
#
loop_
_entity_poly.entity_id
_entity_poly.type
_entity_poly.pdbx_seq_one_letter_code
_entity_poly.pdbx_strand_id
1 'polypeptide(L)'
;MAPESTNDAIKGDNDNIKPVSSNVNSPHTIGTTSLDTLQGPDSRKIVDNVDKLRRSGLSGIVQHPQLVVSGDQSSGKSSVLEAITEIPFPRKENLCTRFATEIILRRAPQASILTKIIPDELRPPTEKKRLEA
;
A
#
# COMPACT_ATOMS: atom_id res chain seq x y z
N MET A 1 4.25 17.70 68.44
CA MET A 1 4.57 18.28 67.12
C MET A 1 5.24 17.17 66.30
N ALA A 2 4.85 17.04 65.04
CA ALA A 2 4.90 15.84 64.19
C ALA A 2 6.30 15.21 63.94
N PRO A 3 6.36 13.92 63.54
CA PRO A 3 7.56 13.29 62.99
C PRO A 3 7.67 13.58 61.47
N GLU A 4 8.81 14.08 61.01
CA GLU A 4 9.14 14.13 59.58
C GLU A 4 9.69 12.79 59.12
N SER A 5 8.98 12.18 58.18
CA SER A 5 9.30 10.93 57.49
C SER A 5 10.45 11.16 56.49
N THR A 6 11.57 10.48 56.70
CA THR A 6 12.60 10.27 55.68
C THR A 6 12.05 9.33 54.62
N ASN A 7 11.72 9.88 53.44
CA ASN A 7 11.34 9.08 52.28
C ASN A 7 12.61 8.71 51.49
N ASP A 8 12.95 7.42 51.52
CA ASP A 8 13.96 6.82 50.65
C ASP A 8 13.47 6.85 49.20
N ALA A 9 14.22 7.54 48.34
CA ALA A 9 13.95 7.65 46.92
C ALA A 9 14.28 6.33 46.20
N ILE A 10 13.31 5.84 45.44
CA ILE A 10 13.40 4.72 44.51
C ILE A 10 14.47 5.05 43.43
N LYS A 11 15.53 4.24 43.36
CA LYS A 11 16.50 4.23 42.26
C LYS A 11 15.88 3.49 41.06
N GLY A 12 15.31 4.22 40.12
CA GLY A 12 14.94 3.68 38.80
C GLY A 12 16.17 3.52 37.91
N ASP A 13 16.36 2.31 37.38
CA ASP A 13 17.31 2.03 36.30
C ASP A 13 16.92 2.84 35.06
N ASN A 14 17.91 3.56 34.52
CA ASN A 14 17.74 4.50 33.42
C ASN A 14 18.05 3.79 32.10
N ASP A 15 17.02 3.25 31.43
CA ASP A 15 17.12 2.80 30.05
C ASP A 15 17.34 4.03 29.13
N ASN A 16 18.59 4.17 28.70
CA ASN A 16 19.08 5.22 27.83
C ASN A 16 18.49 5.12 26.41
N ILE A 17 17.27 5.61 26.23
CA ILE A 17 16.75 5.99 24.90
C ILE A 17 17.19 7.42 24.63
N LYS A 18 18.29 7.60 23.90
CA LYS A 18 18.67 8.92 23.38
C LYS A 18 17.62 9.41 22.37
N PRO A 19 17.03 10.60 22.53
CA PRO A 19 16.27 11.25 21.48
C PRO A 19 17.27 11.95 20.55
N VAL A 20 17.44 11.46 19.32
CA VAL A 20 18.29 12.14 18.33
C VAL A 20 17.45 13.05 17.44
N SER A 21 17.53 14.33 17.81
CA SER A 21 17.35 15.58 17.05
C SER A 21 16.54 15.56 15.74
N SER A 22 15.33 16.10 15.82
CA SER A 22 14.53 16.56 14.68
C SER A 22 15.11 17.86 14.09
N ASN A 23 15.76 17.78 12.92
CA ASN A 23 15.98 18.96 12.09
C ASN A 23 14.73 19.16 11.22
N VAL A 24 13.94 20.17 11.57
CA VAL A 24 12.70 20.55 10.91
C VAL A 24 13.04 21.48 9.75
N ASN A 25 13.06 20.96 8.51
CA ASN A 25 12.88 21.71 7.25
C ASN A 25 12.80 20.74 6.05
N SER A 26 11.65 20.08 5.87
CA SER A 26 11.23 19.48 4.59
C SER A 26 9.74 19.10 4.63
N PRO A 27 9.04 19.11 3.48
CA PRO A 27 7.59 19.00 3.41
C PRO A 27 7.10 17.71 4.09
N HIS A 28 6.06 17.85 4.90
CA HIS A 28 5.39 16.83 5.72
C HIS A 28 5.65 15.37 5.31
N THR A 29 6.71 14.79 5.86
CA THR A 29 6.98 13.35 5.73
C THR A 29 6.15 12.63 6.77
N ILE A 30 5.00 12.07 6.37
CA ILE A 30 4.29 11.05 7.15
C ILE A 30 5.33 9.99 7.52
N GLY A 31 5.51 9.67 8.80
CA GLY A 31 6.60 8.79 9.26
C GLY A 31 6.75 7.52 8.41
N THR A 32 7.72 7.51 7.49
CA THR A 32 7.92 6.45 6.49
C THR A 32 8.83 5.34 6.96
N THR A 33 9.39 5.43 8.16
CA THR A 33 10.42 4.50 8.64
C THR A 33 9.98 3.04 8.54
N SER A 34 8.71 2.74 8.83
CA SER A 34 8.12 1.41 8.65
C SER A 34 7.85 1.01 7.19
N LEU A 35 7.66 1.98 6.28
CA LEU A 35 7.54 1.73 4.84
C LEU A 35 8.92 1.52 4.21
N ASP A 36 9.95 2.17 4.73
CA ASP A 36 11.33 2.03 4.28
C ASP A 36 11.87 0.61 4.55
N THR A 37 11.46 -0.03 5.65
CA THR A 37 11.81 -1.44 5.91
C THR A 37 11.18 -2.42 4.91
N LEU A 38 10.01 -2.09 4.34
CA LEU A 38 9.41 -2.85 3.23
C LEU A 38 10.20 -2.69 1.92
N GLN A 39 11.07 -1.68 1.84
CA GLN A 39 11.97 -1.45 0.71
C GLN A 39 13.28 -2.25 0.81
N GLY A 40 13.52 -3.01 1.88
CA GLY A 40 14.69 -3.87 2.04
C GLY A 40 14.74 -5.01 1.01
N PRO A 41 15.94 -5.55 0.69
CA PRO A 41 16.11 -6.58 -0.33
C PRO A 41 15.34 -7.87 -0.02
N ASP A 42 15.22 -8.27 1.24
CA ASP A 42 14.51 -9.49 1.61
C ASP A 42 12.99 -9.30 1.63
N SER A 43 12.50 -8.16 2.11
CA SER A 43 11.09 -7.76 2.00
C SER A 43 10.63 -7.75 0.53
N ARG A 44 11.48 -7.25 -0.39
CA ARG A 44 11.21 -7.27 -1.84
C ARG A 44 11.07 -8.70 -2.38
N LYS A 45 11.96 -9.61 -2.02
CA LYS A 45 11.88 -11.02 -2.46
C LYS A 45 10.56 -11.66 -2.02
N ILE A 46 10.09 -11.35 -0.81
CA ILE A 46 8.81 -11.86 -0.30
C ILE A 46 7.66 -11.31 -1.15
N VAL A 47 7.62 -10.00 -1.41
CA VAL A 47 6.58 -9.38 -2.24
C VAL A 47 6.59 -9.94 -3.67
N ASP A 48 7.77 -10.17 -4.26
CA ASP A 48 7.90 -10.78 -5.59
C ASP A 48 7.37 -12.22 -5.62
N ASN A 49 7.63 -13.01 -4.57
CA ASN A 49 7.12 -14.36 -4.45
C ASN A 49 5.59 -14.38 -4.26
N VAL A 50 5.06 -13.44 -3.48
CA VAL A 50 3.62 -13.23 -3.32
C VAL A 50 2.95 -12.92 -4.67
N ASP A 51 3.55 -12.05 -5.48
CA ASP A 51 3.02 -11.71 -6.80
C ASP A 51 3.09 -12.90 -7.78
N LYS A 52 4.19 -13.67 -7.77
CA LYS A 52 4.28 -14.92 -8.55
C LYS A 52 3.19 -15.91 -8.16
N LEU A 53 2.93 -16.04 -6.87
CA LEU A 53 1.88 -16.93 -6.37
C LEU A 53 0.49 -16.47 -6.82
N ARG A 54 0.19 -15.18 -6.73
CA ARG A 54 -1.06 -14.61 -7.25
C ARG A 54 -1.26 -14.92 -8.73
N ARG A 55 -0.22 -14.76 -9.56
CA ARG A 55 -0.27 -15.01 -11.01
C ARG A 55 -0.44 -16.48 -11.38
N SER A 56 -0.03 -17.40 -10.52
CA SER A 56 -0.16 -18.84 -10.75
C SER A 56 -1.59 -19.38 -10.64
N GLY A 57 -2.57 -18.51 -10.34
CA GLY A 57 -3.99 -18.91 -10.20
C GLY A 57 -4.29 -19.65 -8.91
N LEU A 58 -3.35 -19.69 -7.96
CA LEU A 58 -3.50 -20.36 -6.66
C LEU A 58 -4.20 -19.49 -5.60
N SER A 59 -4.88 -18.41 -6.00
CA SER A 59 -5.56 -17.48 -5.08
C SER A 59 -6.66 -18.14 -4.24
N GLY A 60 -7.21 -19.27 -4.69
CA GLY A 60 -8.16 -20.08 -3.92
C GLY A 60 -7.54 -21.05 -2.92
N ILE A 61 -6.22 -21.24 -2.94
CA ILE A 61 -5.49 -22.23 -2.11
C ILE A 61 -4.57 -21.52 -1.11
N VAL A 62 -3.97 -20.38 -1.49
CA VAL A 62 -3.08 -19.63 -0.62
C VAL A 62 -3.54 -18.18 -0.51
N GLN A 63 -3.78 -17.73 0.72
CA GLN A 63 -4.05 -16.33 1.00
C GLN A 63 -2.78 -15.51 0.80
N HIS A 64 -2.85 -14.51 -0.08
CA HIS A 64 -1.76 -13.57 -0.30
C HIS A 64 -2.06 -12.23 0.39
N PRO A 65 -1.04 -11.45 0.80
CA PRO A 65 -1.24 -10.08 1.28
C PRO A 65 -2.11 -9.25 0.32
N GLN A 66 -3.09 -8.54 0.88
CA GLN A 66 -4.03 -7.68 0.14
C GLN A 66 -4.21 -6.36 0.89
N LEU A 67 -4.29 -5.26 0.15
CA LEU A 67 -4.69 -3.95 0.65
C LEU A 67 -6.08 -3.64 0.13
N VAL A 68 -7.04 -3.41 1.03
CA VAL A 68 -8.41 -3.03 0.67
C VAL A 68 -8.67 -1.60 1.14
N VAL A 69 -9.16 -0.76 0.23
CA VAL A 69 -9.59 0.61 0.53
C VAL A 69 -11.11 0.65 0.47
N SER A 70 -11.76 0.90 1.61
CA SER A 70 -13.22 0.96 1.73
C SER A 70 -13.67 2.26 2.39
N GLY A 71 -14.88 2.72 2.08
CA GLY A 71 -15.48 3.94 2.62
C GLY A 71 -16.56 4.54 1.71
N ASP A 72 -17.29 5.52 2.23
CA ASP A 72 -18.46 6.14 1.58
C ASP A 72 -18.14 6.79 0.23
N GLN A 73 -19.16 7.03 -0.61
CA GLN A 73 -18.98 7.76 -1.87
C GLN A 73 -18.25 9.09 -1.61
N SER A 74 -17.27 9.41 -2.46
CA SER A 74 -16.46 10.63 -2.35
C SER A 74 -15.54 10.74 -1.12
N SER A 75 -15.30 9.67 -0.37
CA SER A 75 -14.35 9.64 0.76
C SER A 75 -12.85 9.64 0.39
N GLY A 76 -12.50 9.88 -0.88
CA GLY A 76 -11.10 9.92 -1.34
C GLY A 76 -10.44 8.56 -1.59
N LYS A 77 -11.21 7.46 -1.70
CA LYS A 77 -10.67 6.12 -2.04
C LYS A 77 -9.82 6.13 -3.31
N SER A 78 -10.33 6.75 -4.37
CA SER A 78 -9.59 6.92 -5.63
C SER A 78 -8.34 7.76 -5.42
N SER A 79 -8.41 8.83 -4.61
CA SER A 79 -7.25 9.67 -4.29
C SER A 79 -6.14 8.92 -3.56
N VAL A 80 -6.49 8.01 -2.65
CA VAL A 80 -5.51 7.14 -1.95
C VAL A 80 -4.87 6.17 -2.94
N LEU A 81 -5.67 5.52 -3.79
CA LEU A 81 -5.14 4.62 -4.81
C LEU A 81 -4.28 5.37 -5.84
N GLU A 82 -4.68 6.58 -6.25
CA GLU A 82 -3.88 7.46 -7.11
C GLU A 82 -2.55 7.83 -6.45
N ALA A 83 -2.53 8.18 -5.15
CA ALA A 83 -1.31 8.52 -4.44
C ALA A 83 -0.36 7.32 -4.31
N ILE A 84 -0.90 6.10 -4.16
CA ILE A 84 -0.09 4.87 -4.05
C ILE A 84 0.39 4.40 -5.44
N THR A 85 -0.45 4.52 -6.46
CA THR A 85 -0.19 3.96 -7.80
C THR A 85 0.44 4.95 -8.76
N GLU A 86 0.38 6.25 -8.44
CA GLU A 86 0.71 7.37 -9.31
C GLU A 86 -0.05 7.37 -10.65
N ILE A 87 -1.09 6.55 -10.78
CA ILE A 87 -1.96 6.45 -11.94
C ILE A 87 -3.23 7.26 -11.66
N PRO A 88 -3.64 8.17 -12.55
CA PRO A 88 -4.88 8.92 -12.37
C PRO A 88 -6.10 7.99 -12.47
N PHE A 89 -6.99 8.07 -11.48
CA PHE A 89 -8.27 7.39 -11.47
C PHE A 89 -9.36 8.35 -11.98
N PRO A 90 -10.37 7.86 -12.69
CA PRO A 90 -11.47 8.71 -13.15
C PRO A 90 -12.20 9.35 -11.95
N ARG A 91 -12.34 10.68 -11.97
CA ARG A 91 -13.12 11.46 -11.00
C ARG A 91 -14.36 11.99 -11.71
N LYS A 92 -15.55 11.45 -11.43
CA LYS A 92 -16.85 11.95 -11.92
C LYS A 92 -17.87 11.97 -10.79
N GLU A 93 -18.75 12.96 -10.79
CA GLU A 93 -19.69 13.25 -9.69
C GLU A 93 -20.59 12.06 -9.30
N ASN A 94 -20.89 11.16 -10.24
CA ASN A 94 -21.97 10.18 -10.06
C ASN A 94 -21.50 8.71 -10.03
N LEU A 95 -20.29 8.40 -10.54
CA LEU A 95 -19.70 7.05 -10.52
C LEU A 95 -18.21 7.10 -10.94
N CYS A 96 -17.29 6.89 -9.99
CA CYS A 96 -15.84 6.97 -10.26
C CYS A 96 -15.24 5.71 -10.91
N THR A 97 -15.82 4.52 -10.66
CA THR A 97 -15.29 3.24 -11.19
C THR A 97 -16.39 2.49 -11.95
N ARG A 98 -16.38 2.60 -13.29
CA ARG A 98 -17.38 1.91 -14.15
C ARG A 98 -16.93 0.52 -14.58
N PHE A 99 -15.63 0.26 -14.56
CA PHE A 99 -15.02 -1.00 -14.94
C PHE A 99 -14.08 -1.42 -13.82
N ALA A 100 -14.01 -2.72 -13.55
CA ALA A 100 -12.97 -3.26 -12.70
C ALA A 100 -11.62 -3.05 -13.42
N THR A 101 -10.77 -2.19 -12.84
CA THR A 101 -9.43 -1.92 -13.37
C THR A 101 -8.43 -2.66 -12.49
N GLU A 102 -7.70 -3.60 -13.09
CA GLU A 102 -6.55 -4.22 -12.44
C GLU A 102 -5.30 -3.39 -12.71
N ILE A 103 -4.65 -2.90 -11.64
CA ILE A 103 -3.37 -2.20 -11.72
C ILE A 103 -2.31 -3.10 -11.11
N ILE A 104 -1.29 -3.42 -11.90
CA ILE A 104 -0.14 -4.23 -11.47
C ILE A 104 1.11 -3.36 -11.55
N LEU A 105 1.62 -2.95 -10.39
CA LEU A 105 2.85 -2.18 -10.29
C LEU A 105 4.03 -3.13 -10.07
N ARG A 106 5.06 -2.99 -10.89
CA ARG A 106 6.25 -3.84 -10.85
C ARG A 106 7.49 -2.98 -10.90
N ARG A 107 8.46 -3.29 -10.03
CA ARG A 107 9.78 -2.66 -10.10
C ARG A 107 10.52 -3.25 -11.30
N ALA A 108 11.04 -2.40 -12.16
CA ALA A 108 11.84 -2.80 -13.30
C ALA A 108 12.97 -1.77 -13.51
N PRO A 109 14.12 -2.16 -14.08
CA PRO A 109 15.19 -1.22 -14.42
C PRO A 109 14.74 -0.12 -15.38
N GLN A 110 13.73 -0.41 -16.20
CA GLN A 110 13.16 0.51 -17.18
C GLN A 110 11.65 0.64 -16.94
N ALA A 111 11.13 1.86 -17.04
CA ALA A 111 9.70 2.13 -17.01
C ALA A 111 9.03 1.63 -18.30
N SER A 112 7.95 0.84 -18.15
CA SER A 112 7.13 0.35 -19.24
C SER A 112 5.68 0.24 -18.80
N ILE A 113 4.74 0.50 -19.71
CA ILE A 113 3.31 0.37 -19.46
C ILE A 113 2.73 -0.64 -20.46
N LEU A 114 2.00 -1.63 -19.94
CA LEU A 114 1.23 -2.59 -20.74
C LEU A 114 -0.24 -2.43 -20.37
N THR A 115 -1.07 -2.14 -21.37
CA THR A 115 -2.51 -2.00 -21.20
C THR A 115 -3.20 -3.11 -22.00
N LYS A 116 -4.12 -3.85 -21.36
CA LYS A 116 -4.93 -4.88 -22.00
C LYS A 116 -6.37 -4.79 -21.49
N ILE A 117 -7.34 -5.02 -22.36
CA ILE A 117 -8.73 -5.26 -21.95
C ILE A 117 -8.94 -6.76 -21.82
N ILE A 118 -9.46 -7.21 -20.68
CA ILE A 118 -9.87 -8.60 -20.47
C ILE A 118 -11.38 -8.67 -20.71
N PRO A 119 -11.83 -9.23 -21.85
CA PRO A 119 -13.25 -9.35 -22.12
C PRO A 119 -13.88 -10.42 -21.22
N ASP A 120 -15.17 -10.26 -20.94
CA ASP A 120 -15.95 -11.27 -20.23
C ASP A 120 -16.01 -12.58 -21.04
N GLU A 121 -15.94 -13.72 -20.34
CA GLU A 121 -15.92 -15.05 -20.96
C GLU A 121 -17.19 -15.37 -21.75
N LEU A 122 -18.31 -14.72 -21.45
CA LEU A 122 -19.59 -14.92 -22.12
C LEU A 122 -19.76 -14.05 -23.37
N ARG A 123 -18.83 -13.13 -23.68
CA ARG A 123 -18.93 -12.29 -24.88
C ARG A 123 -18.78 -13.08 -26.19
N PRO A 124 -19.45 -12.65 -27.28
CA PRO A 124 -19.26 -13.24 -28.60
C PRO A 124 -17.79 -13.17 -29.06
N PRO A 125 -17.30 -14.18 -29.83
CA PRO A 125 -15.88 -14.24 -30.24
C PRO A 125 -15.41 -13.01 -31.04
N THR A 126 -16.29 -12.47 -31.89
CA THR A 126 -16.04 -11.26 -32.68
C THR A 126 -15.78 -10.05 -31.79
N GLU A 127 -16.52 -9.94 -30.69
CA GLU A 127 -16.39 -8.83 -29.76
C GLU A 127 -15.18 -9.00 -28.83
N LYS A 128 -14.88 -10.23 -28.39
CA LYS A 128 -13.65 -10.55 -27.65
C LYS A 128 -12.41 -10.13 -28.46
N LYS A 129 -12.35 -10.54 -29.72
CA LYS A 129 -11.23 -10.20 -30.61
C LYS A 129 -11.09 -8.68 -30.81
N ARG A 130 -12.21 -7.94 -30.87
CA ARG A 130 -12.21 -6.48 -30.97
C ARG A 130 -11.66 -5.80 -29.70
N LEU A 131 -11.88 -6.39 -28.53
CA LEU A 131 -11.40 -5.84 -27.26
C LEU A 131 -9.96 -6.23 -26.93
N GLU A 132 -9.49 -7.37 -27.45
CA GLU A 132 -8.12 -7.86 -27.23
C GLU A 132 -7.09 -7.31 -28.24
N ALA A 133 -7.56 -6.64 -29.30
CA ALA A 133 -6.75 -5.98 -30.32
C ALA A 133 -6.13 -4.67 -29.81
#